data_AF-A0A081BAP0-F1
#
_entry.id   AF-A0A081BAP0-F1
#
_cell.length_a   1.000
_cell.length_b   1.000
_cell.length_c   1.000
_cell.angle_alpha   90.00
_cell.angle_beta   90.00
_cell.angle_gamma   90.00
#
_symmetry.space_group_name_H-M   'P 1'
#
loop_
_entity.id
_entity.type
_entity.pdbx_description
1 polymer ?
#
loop_
_entity_poly.entity_id
_entity_poly.type
_entity_poly.pdbx_seq_one_letter_code
_entity_poly.pdbx_strand_id
1 'polypeptide(L)'
;MTKKKDSPQIIQGPDGTPAYAVLPIGDYKRLKQLAADAEDLRAARSALEENFRADLVPAHIVHRIARGENPVRVWREHRGHKAVELARAAGISPAYLSEIETGKKDGTFRTMTAIAACLDVSLDDLAPVMDEDERAEREHAQRINRVRAQIRLIEQLVTGSADFSTGAVRQAAESLAGEARQLMDEDEELRPWLGEVLRGVDEIRALIEKAEGNIIETAQNARLDLERVVALDSFKQPPKAAQRRIIPAPAQMNAAE
;
A
#
# COMPACT_ATOMS: atom_id res chain seq x y z
N MET A 1 -41.43 52.57 38.98
CA MET A 1 -40.84 51.23 39.16
C MET A 1 -41.85 50.34 39.86
N THR A 2 -42.67 49.62 39.11
CA THR A 2 -43.71 48.73 39.65
C THR A 2 -43.21 47.29 39.52
N LYS A 3 -42.95 46.63 40.66
CA LYS A 3 -42.77 45.17 40.75
C LYS A 3 -44.02 44.51 40.17
N LYS A 4 -43.95 44.00 38.94
CA LYS A 4 -45.01 43.17 38.36
C LYS A 4 -44.98 41.84 39.10
N LYS A 5 -46.11 41.45 39.69
CA LYS A 5 -46.27 40.15 40.35
C LYS A 5 -45.98 39.05 39.32
N ASP A 6 -44.85 38.38 39.46
CA ASP A 6 -44.32 37.36 38.52
C ASP A 6 -44.98 35.98 38.67
N SER A 7 -46.20 35.94 39.19
CA SER A 7 -46.92 34.69 39.44
C SER A 7 -48.04 34.57 38.41
N PRO A 8 -48.01 33.56 37.52
CA PRO A 8 -49.09 33.36 36.57
C PRO A 8 -50.39 33.11 37.34
N GLN A 9 -51.51 33.60 36.80
CA GLN A 9 -52.81 33.26 37.38
C GLN A 9 -53.07 31.78 37.16
N ILE A 10 -53.29 31.05 38.25
CA ILE A 10 -53.57 29.62 38.23
C ILE A 10 -55.08 29.40 38.30
N ILE A 11 -55.59 28.57 37.39
CA ILE A 11 -56.97 28.10 37.38
C ILE A 11 -56.95 26.67 37.93
N GLN A 12 -57.69 26.45 39.02
CA GLN A 12 -57.79 25.16 39.70
C GLN A 12 -58.79 24.24 38.98
N GLY A 13 -58.51 22.94 38.99
CA GLY A 13 -59.37 21.88 38.49
C GLY A 13 -60.47 21.49 39.50
N PRO A 14 -61.35 20.56 39.11
CA PRO A 14 -62.49 20.12 39.93
C PRO A 14 -62.09 19.49 41.28
N ASP A 15 -60.87 18.99 41.38
CA ASP A 15 -60.25 18.38 42.56
C ASP A 15 -59.44 19.38 43.40
N GLY A 16 -59.40 20.65 43.00
CA GLY A 16 -58.62 21.70 43.66
C GLY A 16 -57.14 21.75 43.25
N THR A 17 -56.71 20.96 42.27
CA THR A 17 -55.32 20.97 41.78
C THR A 17 -55.11 21.97 40.63
N PRO A 18 -53.93 22.60 40.49
CA PRO A 18 -53.64 23.51 39.38
C PRO A 18 -53.80 22.84 38.01
N ALA A 19 -54.79 23.25 37.22
CA ALA A 19 -55.05 22.68 35.91
C ALA A 19 -54.50 23.56 34.77
N TYR A 20 -54.57 24.89 34.91
CA TYR A 20 -54.12 25.82 33.88
C TYR A 20 -53.39 27.04 34.49
N ALA A 21 -52.47 27.62 33.72
CA ALA A 21 -51.80 28.87 34.05
C ALA A 21 -52.05 29.88 32.91
N VAL A 22 -52.52 31.08 33.25
CA VAL A 22 -52.71 32.17 32.29
C VAL A 22 -51.42 32.97 32.20
N LEU A 23 -50.86 33.01 30.99
CA LEU A 23 -49.62 33.71 30.67
C LEU A 23 -49.88 34.82 29.65
N PRO A 24 -49.23 35.99 29.78
CA PRO A 24 -49.19 36.96 28.71
C PRO A 24 -48.65 36.35 27.42
N ILE A 25 -49.20 36.77 26.26
CA ILE A 25 -48.86 36.17 24.96
C ILE A 25 -47.35 36.28 24.61
N GLY A 26 -46.67 37.33 25.08
CA GLY A 26 -45.22 37.48 24.92
C GLY A 26 -44.42 36.43 25.68
N ASP A 27 -44.84 36.13 26.91
CA ASP A 27 -44.17 35.14 27.77
C ASP A 27 -44.44 33.71 27.26
N TYR A 28 -45.66 33.43 26.79
CA TYR A 28 -45.97 32.17 26.12
C TYR A 28 -45.10 31.95 24.87
N LYS A 29 -44.96 32.95 24.00
CA LYS A 29 -44.11 32.86 22.81
C LYS A 29 -42.64 32.63 23.18
N ARG A 30 -42.14 33.33 24.21
CA ARG A 30 -40.78 33.17 24.71
C ARG A 30 -40.54 31.76 25.25
N LEU A 31 -41.45 31.23 26.07
CA LEU A 31 -41.35 29.87 26.60
C LEU A 31 -41.41 28.82 25.48
N LYS A 32 -42.27 29.03 24.48
CA LYS A 32 -42.36 28.14 23.32
C LYS A 32 -41.05 28.14 22.52
N GLN A 33 -40.43 29.31 22.32
CA GLN A 33 -39.14 29.39 21.63
C GLN A 33 -38.04 28.70 22.43
N LEU A 34 -37.92 28.97 23.72
CA LEU A 34 -36.92 28.32 24.58
C LEU A 34 -37.08 26.79 24.64
N ALA A 35 -38.32 26.29 24.60
CA ALA A 35 -38.58 24.86 24.54
C ALA A 35 -38.11 24.26 23.20
N ALA A 36 -38.39 24.93 22.08
CA ALA A 36 -37.90 24.51 20.76
C ALA A 36 -36.36 24.53 20.68
N ASP A 37 -35.72 25.61 21.14
CA ASP A 37 -34.26 25.71 21.18
C ASP A 37 -33.63 24.59 22.04
N ALA A 38 -34.29 24.23 23.17
CA ALA A 38 -33.84 23.15 24.04
C ALA A 38 -34.00 21.76 23.39
N GLU A 39 -35.07 21.55 22.61
CA GLU A 39 -35.26 20.33 21.83
C GLU A 39 -34.21 20.21 20.71
N ASP A 40 -33.93 21.29 19.99
CA ASP A 40 -32.91 21.33 18.94
C ASP A 40 -31.51 21.04 19.51
N LEU A 41 -31.17 21.65 20.65
CA LEU A 41 -29.89 21.38 21.33
C LEU A 41 -29.79 19.93 21.81
N ARG A 42 -30.89 19.35 22.29
CA ARG A 42 -30.93 17.95 22.71
C ARG A 42 -30.76 17.01 21.51
N ALA A 43 -31.43 17.29 20.39
CA ALA A 43 -31.30 16.53 19.16
C ALA A 43 -29.88 16.60 18.60
N ALA A 44 -29.28 17.80 18.56
CA ALA A 44 -27.90 17.99 18.12
C ALA A 44 -26.90 17.23 19.02
N ARG A 45 -27.10 17.27 20.34
CA ARG A 45 -26.28 16.50 21.29
C ARG A 45 -26.42 14.99 21.07
N SER A 46 -27.63 14.48 20.91
CA SER A 46 -27.86 13.05 20.65
C SER A 46 -27.21 12.60 19.34
N ALA A 47 -27.34 13.38 18.27
CA ALA A 47 -26.68 13.10 17.00
C ALA A 47 -25.15 13.11 17.10
N LEU A 48 -24.58 14.03 17.89
CA LEU A 48 -23.15 14.04 18.18
C LEU A 48 -22.73 12.80 18.99
N GLU A 49 -23.50 12.43 20.01
CA GLU A 49 -23.21 11.27 20.84
C GLU A 49 -23.32 9.93 20.09
N GLU A 50 -24.27 9.80 19.15
CA GLU A 50 -24.43 8.60 18.32
C GLU A 50 -23.26 8.42 17.35
N ASN A 51 -22.71 9.51 16.79
CA ASN A 51 -21.56 9.45 15.88
C ASN A 51 -20.21 9.34 16.61
N PHE A 52 -20.06 9.96 17.78
CA PHE A 52 -18.76 10.01 18.46
C PHE A 52 -18.52 8.87 19.47
N ARG A 53 -19.56 8.19 19.99
CA ARG A 53 -19.35 7.15 21.01
C ARG A 53 -18.47 5.98 20.54
N ALA A 54 -18.39 5.72 19.23
CA ALA A 54 -17.56 4.64 18.69
C ALA A 54 -16.06 4.99 18.67
N ASP A 55 -15.69 6.27 18.54
CA ASP A 55 -14.30 6.69 18.27
C ASP A 55 -13.63 7.42 19.45
N LEU A 56 -14.32 7.60 20.59
CA LEU A 56 -13.77 8.29 21.74
C LEU A 56 -12.81 7.38 22.54
N VAL A 57 -11.50 7.57 22.32
CA VAL A 57 -10.45 6.92 23.12
C VAL A 57 -10.35 7.57 24.51
N PRO A 58 -10.41 6.80 25.62
CA PRO A 58 -10.28 7.36 26.95
C PRO A 58 -8.93 8.06 27.19
N ALA A 59 -8.95 9.22 27.86
CA ALA A 59 -7.75 10.03 28.06
C ALA A 59 -6.59 9.27 28.74
N HIS A 60 -6.87 8.35 29.67
CA HIS A 60 -5.83 7.57 30.33
C HIS A 60 -5.09 6.62 29.37
N ILE A 61 -5.74 6.17 28.29
CA ILE A 61 -5.10 5.36 27.25
C ILE A 61 -4.12 6.23 26.47
N VAL A 62 -4.59 7.38 25.98
CA VAL A 62 -3.78 8.35 25.23
C VAL A 62 -2.56 8.77 26.05
N HIS A 63 -2.74 9.09 27.32
CA HIS A 63 -1.62 9.51 28.18
C HIS A 63 -0.60 8.41 28.48
N ARG A 64 -1.00 7.14 28.48
CA ARG A 64 -0.05 6.02 28.67
C ARG A 64 0.76 5.78 27.40
N ILE A 65 0.07 5.75 26.25
CA ILE A 65 0.70 5.60 24.94
C ILE A 65 1.68 6.76 24.68
N ALA A 66 1.26 8.01 24.97
CA ALA A 66 2.12 9.19 24.83
C ALA A 66 3.35 9.21 25.75
N ARG A 67 3.39 8.38 26.80
CA ARG A 67 4.57 8.18 27.65
C ARG A 67 5.49 7.06 27.17
N GLY A 68 5.23 6.50 26.00
CA GLY A 68 6.01 5.41 25.41
C GLY A 68 5.60 4.01 25.85
N GLU A 69 4.45 3.84 26.51
CA GLU A 69 3.93 2.50 26.76
C GLU A 69 3.41 1.85 25.48
N ASN A 70 3.68 0.56 25.30
CA ASN A 70 3.27 -0.17 24.11
C ASN A 70 1.72 -0.19 23.95
N PRO A 71 1.18 0.30 22.82
CA PRO A 71 -0.27 0.40 22.60
C PRO A 71 -1.03 -0.92 22.76
N VAL A 72 -0.46 -2.04 22.30
CA VAL A 72 -1.08 -3.38 22.41
C VAL A 72 -1.31 -3.72 23.88
N ARG A 73 -0.30 -3.48 24.73
CA ARG A 73 -0.40 -3.76 26.15
C ARG A 73 -1.44 -2.84 26.83
N VAL A 74 -1.41 -1.55 26.52
CA VAL A 74 -2.32 -0.55 27.11
C VAL A 74 -3.78 -0.91 26.79
N TRP A 75 -4.09 -1.20 25.53
CA TRP A 75 -5.43 -1.62 25.10
C TRP A 75 -5.83 -2.97 25.67
N ARG A 76 -4.92 -3.95 25.71
CA ARG A 76 -5.19 -5.25 26.33
C ARG A 76 -5.61 -5.12 27.78
N GLU A 77 -4.85 -4.35 28.56
CA GLU A 77 -5.14 -4.10 29.98
C GLU A 77 -6.45 -3.32 30.15
N HIS A 78 -6.73 -2.35 29.28
CA HIS A 78 -7.98 -1.59 29.31
C HIS A 78 -9.21 -2.46 29.07
N ARG A 79 -9.12 -3.39 28.10
CA ARG A 79 -10.18 -4.35 27.77
C ARG A 79 -10.24 -5.54 28.74
N GLY A 80 -9.32 -5.62 29.69
CA GLY A 80 -9.29 -6.66 30.73
C GLY A 80 -8.83 -8.03 30.26
N HIS A 81 -8.18 -8.14 29.11
CA HIS A 81 -7.71 -9.41 28.56
C HIS A 81 -6.40 -9.88 29.23
N LYS A 82 -6.31 -11.17 29.56
CA LYS A 82 -5.01 -11.77 29.93
C LYS A 82 -4.17 -11.98 28.67
N ALA A 83 -2.85 -11.86 28.79
CA ALA A 83 -1.93 -12.05 27.66
C ALA A 83 -2.12 -13.41 26.95
N VAL A 84 -2.31 -14.49 27.71
CA VAL A 84 -2.54 -15.83 27.13
C VAL A 84 -3.87 -15.90 26.36
N GLU A 85 -4.90 -15.21 26.83
CA GLU A 85 -6.22 -15.18 26.20
C GLU A 85 -6.17 -14.40 24.89
N LEU A 86 -5.56 -13.20 24.89
CA LEU A 86 -5.36 -12.41 23.68
C LEU A 86 -4.50 -13.15 22.65
N ALA A 87 -3.38 -13.76 23.08
CA ALA A 87 -2.50 -14.49 22.18
C ALA A 87 -3.24 -15.65 21.50
N ARG A 88 -4.03 -16.42 22.27
CA ARG A 88 -4.85 -17.50 21.73
C ARG A 88 -5.91 -16.97 20.75
N ALA A 89 -6.60 -15.88 21.08
CA ALA A 89 -7.62 -15.27 20.22
C ALA A 89 -7.02 -14.75 18.91
N ALA A 90 -5.84 -14.14 18.96
CA ALA A 90 -5.10 -13.65 17.80
C ALA A 90 -4.34 -14.75 17.02
N GLY A 91 -4.40 -16.01 17.48
CA GLY A 91 -3.75 -17.14 16.81
C GLY A 91 -2.21 -17.13 16.89
N ILE A 92 -1.64 -16.57 17.95
CA ILE A 92 -0.19 -16.46 18.18
C ILE A 92 0.24 -17.09 19.51
N SER A 93 1.55 -17.29 19.68
CA SER A 93 2.08 -17.78 20.96
C SER A 93 2.10 -16.67 22.01
N PRO A 94 1.88 -16.98 23.31
CA PRO A 94 2.01 -16.00 24.39
C PRO A 94 3.41 -15.36 24.47
N ALA A 95 4.45 -16.12 24.11
CA ALA A 95 5.81 -15.60 24.04
C ALA A 95 5.94 -14.53 22.95
N TYR A 96 5.36 -14.77 21.77
CA TYR A 96 5.38 -13.79 20.67
C TYR A 96 4.57 -12.53 21.00
N LEU A 97 3.42 -12.67 21.66
CA LEU A 97 2.68 -11.51 22.17
C LEU A 97 3.51 -10.71 23.19
N SER A 98 4.25 -11.38 24.09
CA SER A 98 5.12 -10.72 25.06
C SER A 98 6.26 -9.95 24.38
N GLU A 99 6.86 -10.51 23.32
CA GLU A 99 7.86 -9.80 22.50
C GLU A 99 7.27 -8.54 21.83
N ILE A 100 5.99 -8.59 21.44
CA ILE A 100 5.27 -7.42 20.89
C ILE A 100 5.02 -6.39 21.98
N GLU A 101 4.46 -6.78 23.12
CA GLU A 101 4.14 -5.87 24.23
C GLU A 101 5.37 -5.22 24.89
N THR A 102 6.55 -5.85 24.74
CA THR A 102 7.83 -5.31 25.22
C THR A 102 8.58 -4.50 24.16
N GLY A 103 8.05 -4.37 22.94
CA GLY A 103 8.67 -3.65 21.84
C GLY A 103 9.86 -4.37 21.19
N LYS A 104 10.13 -5.63 21.54
CA LYS A 104 11.21 -6.43 20.92
C LYS A 104 10.89 -6.79 19.47
N LYS A 105 9.60 -6.90 19.12
CA LYS A 105 9.12 -7.17 17.76
C LYS A 105 7.88 -6.33 17.49
N ASP A 106 7.80 -5.73 16.30
CA ASP A 106 6.60 -4.95 15.92
C ASP A 106 5.38 -5.83 15.56
N GLY A 107 5.60 -7.12 15.33
CA GLY A 107 4.56 -8.03 14.84
C GLY A 107 4.38 -7.94 13.32
N THR A 108 3.86 -9.00 12.70
CA THR A 108 3.49 -8.94 11.27
C THR A 108 2.19 -8.14 11.09
N PHE A 109 1.97 -7.55 9.91
CA PHE A 109 0.70 -6.88 9.59
C PHE A 109 -0.51 -7.76 9.89
N ARG A 110 -0.45 -9.05 9.52
CA ARG A 110 -1.50 -10.03 9.79
C ARG A 110 -1.71 -10.25 11.29
N THR A 111 -0.64 -10.35 12.07
CA THR A 111 -0.70 -10.49 13.52
C THR A 111 -1.33 -9.25 14.17
N MET A 112 -0.87 -8.06 13.80
CA MET A 112 -1.39 -6.80 14.35
C MET A 112 -2.85 -6.59 13.99
N THR A 113 -3.27 -6.95 12.78
CA THR A 113 -4.68 -6.94 12.37
C THR A 113 -5.53 -7.88 13.23
N ALA A 114 -5.04 -9.09 13.50
CA ALA A 114 -5.75 -10.04 14.36
C ALA A 114 -5.85 -9.55 15.81
N ILE A 115 -4.80 -8.92 16.33
CA ILE A 115 -4.80 -8.30 17.67
C ILE A 115 -5.79 -7.13 17.72
N ALA A 116 -5.78 -6.23 16.73
CA ALA A 116 -6.71 -5.11 16.63
C ALA A 116 -8.16 -5.57 16.64
N ALA A 117 -8.48 -6.59 15.84
CA ALA A 117 -9.80 -7.20 15.80
C ALA A 117 -10.22 -7.82 17.14
N CYS A 118 -9.28 -8.45 17.87
CA CYS A 118 -9.57 -8.99 19.20
C CYS A 118 -9.80 -7.91 20.26
N LEU A 119 -9.15 -6.75 20.12
CA LEU A 119 -9.23 -5.64 21.07
C LEU A 119 -10.30 -4.61 20.72
N ASP A 120 -10.99 -4.79 19.59
CA ASP A 120 -12.03 -3.89 19.07
C ASP A 120 -11.51 -2.45 18.93
N VAL A 121 -10.36 -2.31 18.24
CA VAL A 121 -9.69 -1.04 17.96
C VAL A 121 -9.23 -0.99 16.51
N SER A 122 -8.94 0.20 16.01
CA SER A 122 -8.33 0.34 14.69
C SER A 122 -6.88 -0.16 14.71
N LEU A 123 -6.34 -0.51 13.54
CA LEU A 123 -4.92 -0.87 13.44
C LEU A 123 -4.01 0.33 13.79
N ASP A 124 -4.47 1.54 13.47
CA ASP A 124 -3.74 2.78 13.74
C ASP A 124 -3.59 3.03 15.25
N ASP A 125 -4.58 2.63 16.06
CA ASP A 125 -4.54 2.72 17.53
C ASP A 125 -3.51 1.77 18.17
N LEU A 126 -3.02 0.78 17.41
CA LEU A 126 -1.99 -0.16 17.85
C LEU A 126 -0.60 0.18 17.30
N ALA A 127 -0.50 1.15 16.39
CA ALA A 127 0.78 1.57 15.84
C ALA A 127 1.65 2.18 16.96
N PRO A 128 2.92 1.77 17.10
CA PRO A 128 3.80 2.39 18.08
C PRO A 128 3.91 3.88 17.79
N VAL A 129 3.88 4.71 18.84
CA VAL A 129 4.26 6.12 18.74
C VAL A 129 5.77 6.13 18.58
N MET A 130 6.21 6.11 17.33
CA MET A 130 7.61 6.22 16.99
C MET A 130 8.02 7.67 17.22
N ASP A 131 9.07 7.91 17.99
CA ASP A 131 9.74 9.20 17.94
C ASP A 131 10.41 9.39 16.55
N GLU A 132 10.75 10.63 16.22
CA GLU A 132 11.31 10.95 14.90
C GLU A 132 12.62 10.19 14.64
N ASP A 133 13.39 9.92 15.69
CA ASP A 133 14.66 9.22 15.63
C ASP A 133 14.47 7.73 15.31
N GLU A 134 13.59 7.03 16.03
CA GLU A 134 13.22 5.63 15.74
C GLU A 134 12.63 5.48 14.33
N ARG A 135 11.88 6.49 13.87
CA ARG A 135 11.34 6.51 12.50
C ARG A 135 12.43 6.64 11.45
N ALA A 136 13.37 7.54 11.67
CA ALA A 136 14.52 7.70 10.78
C ALA A 136 15.37 6.42 10.76
N GLU A 137 15.63 5.80 11.91
CA GLU A 137 16.40 4.54 11.99
C GLU A 137 15.70 3.38 11.26
N ARG A 138 14.38 3.23 11.43
CA ARG A 138 13.63 2.19 10.71
C ARG A 138 13.60 2.43 9.22
N GLU A 139 13.37 3.68 8.80
CA GLU A 139 13.39 4.03 7.38
C GLU A 139 14.77 3.75 6.77
N HIS A 140 15.82 4.12 7.48
CA HIS A 140 17.20 3.84 7.11
C HIS A 140 17.47 2.32 6.97
N ALA A 141 17.05 1.52 7.96
CA ALA A 141 17.16 0.05 7.90
C ALA A 141 16.34 -0.56 6.74
N GLN A 142 15.15 -0.03 6.46
CA GLN A 142 14.32 -0.48 5.33
C GLN A 142 14.99 -0.22 3.99
N ARG A 143 15.67 0.92 3.81
CA ARG A 143 16.41 1.25 2.59
C ARG A 143 17.57 0.27 2.35
N ILE A 144 18.36 -0.03 3.38
CA ILE A 144 19.42 -1.05 3.30
C ILE A 144 18.84 -2.41 2.88
N ASN A 145 17.72 -2.81 3.48
CA ASN A 145 17.07 -4.08 3.16
C ASN A 145 16.54 -4.13 1.72
N ARG A 146 16.15 -2.99 1.14
CA ARG A 146 15.72 -2.87 -0.25
C ARG A 146 16.86 -3.15 -1.23
N VAL A 147 18.00 -2.49 -1.02
CA VAL A 147 19.24 -2.72 -1.78
C VAL A 147 19.64 -4.20 -1.73
N ARG A 148 19.63 -4.79 -0.52
CA ARG A 148 19.91 -6.23 -0.33
C ARG A 148 18.89 -7.15 -1.00
N ALA A 149 17.63 -6.74 -1.12
CA ALA A 149 16.61 -7.51 -1.83
C ALA A 149 16.86 -7.49 -3.35
N GLN A 150 17.23 -6.33 -3.91
CA GLN A 150 17.56 -6.23 -5.34
C GLN A 150 18.80 -7.04 -5.71
N ILE A 151 19.84 -7.05 -4.86
CA ILE A 151 21.02 -7.91 -5.06
C ILE A 151 20.60 -9.38 -5.16
N ARG A 152 19.79 -9.86 -4.19
CA ARG A 152 19.28 -11.24 -4.21
C ARG A 152 18.43 -11.54 -5.45
N LEU A 153 17.63 -10.58 -5.92
CA LEU A 153 16.85 -10.73 -7.13
C LEU A 153 17.76 -10.91 -8.36
N ILE A 154 18.81 -10.09 -8.49
CA ILE A 154 19.80 -10.24 -9.58
C ILE A 154 20.48 -11.60 -9.49
N GLU A 155 20.91 -12.02 -8.31
CA GLU A 155 21.50 -13.36 -8.10
C GLU A 155 20.55 -14.46 -8.56
N GLN A 156 19.27 -14.38 -8.21
CA GLN A 156 18.25 -15.34 -8.64
C GLN A 156 18.01 -15.32 -10.15
N LEU A 157 18.00 -14.16 -10.78
CA LEU A 157 17.81 -14.04 -12.23
C LEU A 157 18.99 -14.60 -13.02
N VAL A 158 20.20 -14.54 -12.46
CA VAL A 158 21.44 -14.99 -13.13
C VAL A 158 21.75 -16.46 -12.84
N THR A 159 21.54 -16.91 -11.61
CA THR A 159 21.95 -18.26 -11.15
C THR A 159 20.77 -19.22 -10.96
N GLY A 160 19.54 -18.72 -11.02
CA GLY A 160 18.34 -19.52 -10.84
C GLY A 160 18.06 -20.46 -12.01
N SER A 161 17.06 -21.31 -11.80
CA SER A 161 16.57 -22.29 -12.77
C SER A 161 15.56 -21.74 -13.78
N ALA A 162 15.26 -20.44 -13.72
CA ALA A 162 14.35 -19.77 -14.65
C ALA A 162 15.06 -19.43 -15.99
N ASP A 163 14.27 -19.21 -17.04
CA ASP A 163 14.80 -18.76 -18.33
C ASP A 163 15.50 -17.41 -18.18
N PHE A 164 16.76 -17.36 -18.62
CA PHE A 164 17.58 -16.17 -18.51
C PHE A 164 17.04 -15.05 -19.42
N SER A 165 16.81 -13.87 -18.83
CA SER A 165 16.30 -12.69 -19.53
C SER A 165 17.19 -11.48 -19.27
N THR A 166 17.87 -10.99 -20.30
CA THR A 166 18.71 -9.78 -20.21
C THR A 166 17.91 -8.55 -19.81
N GLY A 167 16.65 -8.45 -20.26
CA GLY A 167 15.76 -7.34 -19.89
C GLY A 167 15.41 -7.33 -18.40
N ALA A 168 15.11 -8.51 -17.82
CA ALA A 168 14.81 -8.61 -16.38
C ALA A 168 16.03 -8.27 -15.52
N VAL A 169 17.22 -8.76 -15.89
CA VAL A 169 18.47 -8.44 -15.18
C VAL A 169 18.79 -6.95 -15.28
N ARG A 170 18.61 -6.34 -16.46
CA ARG A 170 18.80 -4.89 -16.65
C ARG A 170 17.89 -4.08 -15.74
N GLN A 171 16.60 -4.41 -15.70
CA GLN A 171 15.63 -3.68 -14.88
C GLN A 171 15.95 -3.77 -13.38
N ALA A 172 16.32 -4.96 -12.91
CA ALA A 172 16.74 -5.17 -11.52
C ALA A 172 18.03 -4.39 -11.20
N ALA A 173 19.01 -4.38 -12.12
CA ALA A 173 20.24 -3.62 -11.98
C ALA A 173 20.02 -2.09 -11.95
N GLU A 174 19.13 -1.56 -12.80
CA GLU A 174 18.75 -0.14 -12.78
C GLU A 174 18.07 0.25 -11.46
N SER A 175 17.20 -0.62 -10.96
CA SER A 175 16.51 -0.42 -9.67
C SER A 175 17.51 -0.42 -8.51
N LEU A 176 18.44 -1.38 -8.51
CA LEU A 176 19.54 -1.43 -7.53
C LEU A 176 20.42 -0.18 -7.57
N ALA A 177 20.80 0.31 -8.76
CA ALA A 177 21.61 1.51 -8.86
C ALA A 177 20.91 2.76 -8.32
N GLY A 178 19.59 2.89 -8.57
CA GLY A 178 18.79 3.98 -8.02
C GLY A 178 18.76 3.95 -6.49
N GLU A 179 18.40 2.80 -5.91
CA GLU A 179 18.34 2.61 -4.46
C GLU A 179 19.72 2.81 -3.79
N ALA A 180 20.79 2.30 -4.40
CA ALA A 180 22.15 2.43 -3.88
C ALA A 180 22.64 3.89 -3.89
N ARG A 181 22.40 4.67 -4.95
CA ARG A 181 22.80 6.09 -5.00
C ARG A 181 22.07 6.92 -3.96
N GLN A 182 20.77 6.70 -3.81
CA GLN A 182 19.98 7.42 -2.80
C GLN A 182 20.51 7.14 -1.38
N LEU A 183 20.79 5.87 -1.06
CA LEU A 183 21.35 5.51 0.24
C LEU A 183 22.77 6.06 0.46
N MET A 184 23.56 6.18 -0.62
CA MET A 184 24.94 6.70 -0.59
C MET A 184 25.01 8.21 -0.30
N ASP A 185 23.98 8.96 -0.72
CA ASP A 185 23.85 10.39 -0.42
C ASP A 185 23.46 10.64 1.04
N GLU A 186 22.78 9.67 1.67
CA GLU A 186 22.26 9.76 3.04
C GLU A 186 23.24 9.22 4.09
N ASP A 187 24.00 8.18 3.78
CA ASP A 187 24.90 7.51 4.71
C ASP A 187 26.33 7.39 4.15
N GLU A 188 27.21 8.19 4.74
CA GLU A 188 28.63 8.23 4.37
C GLU A 188 29.39 6.95 4.75
N GLU A 189 28.98 6.25 5.81
CA GLU A 189 29.63 5.01 6.26
C GLU A 189 29.41 3.86 5.27
N LEU A 190 28.28 3.86 4.55
CA LEU A 190 27.96 2.83 3.56
C LEU A 190 28.60 3.06 2.19
N ARG A 191 29.19 4.24 1.93
CA ARG A 191 29.79 4.57 0.62
C ARG A 191 30.78 3.53 0.08
N PRO A 192 31.69 2.95 0.88
CA PRO A 192 32.61 1.93 0.37
C PRO A 192 31.88 0.70 -0.17
N TRP A 193 30.87 0.21 0.56
CA TRP A 193 30.07 -0.94 0.12
C TRP A 193 29.20 -0.60 -1.09
N LEU A 194 28.51 0.54 -1.06
CA LEU A 194 27.64 0.99 -2.16
C LEU A 194 28.43 1.30 -3.43
N GLY A 195 29.67 1.78 -3.31
CA GLY A 195 30.57 1.98 -4.44
C GLY A 195 30.90 0.67 -5.17
N GLU A 196 31.13 -0.42 -4.43
CA GLU A 196 31.35 -1.75 -5.02
C GLU A 196 30.06 -2.30 -5.65
N VAL A 197 28.89 -2.07 -5.02
CA VAL A 197 27.59 -2.45 -5.60
C VAL A 197 27.35 -1.73 -6.94
N LEU A 198 27.60 -0.42 -7.01
CA LEU A 198 27.42 0.36 -8.23
C LEU A 198 28.40 -0.07 -9.33
N ARG A 199 29.66 -0.38 -8.99
CA ARG A 199 30.62 -0.94 -9.96
C ARG A 199 30.12 -2.27 -10.53
N GLY A 200 29.60 -3.15 -9.68
CA GLY A 200 29.01 -4.42 -10.12
C GLY A 200 27.80 -4.21 -11.05
N VAL A 201 26.96 -3.21 -10.78
CA VAL A 201 25.84 -2.86 -11.68
C VAL A 201 26.34 -2.39 -13.05
N ASP A 202 27.38 -1.54 -13.09
CA ASP A 202 27.96 -1.08 -14.36
C ASP A 202 28.56 -2.24 -15.17
N GLU A 203 29.22 -3.19 -14.50
CA GLU A 203 29.73 -4.41 -15.14
C GLU A 203 28.59 -5.28 -15.72
N ILE A 204 27.51 -5.50 -14.95
CA ILE A 204 26.33 -6.22 -15.43
C ILE A 204 25.76 -5.55 -16.68
N ARG A 205 25.63 -4.22 -16.68
CA ARG A 205 25.09 -3.46 -17.82
C ARG A 205 25.98 -3.63 -19.05
N ALA A 206 27.30 -3.52 -18.89
CA ALA A 206 28.25 -3.70 -19.98
C ALA A 206 28.20 -5.12 -20.58
N LEU A 207 28.04 -6.15 -19.75
CA LEU A 207 27.89 -7.53 -20.21
C LEU A 207 26.59 -7.73 -21.00
N ILE A 208 25.48 -7.16 -20.52
CA ILE A 208 24.18 -7.22 -21.22
C ILE A 208 24.27 -6.52 -22.58
N GLU A 209 24.81 -5.31 -22.63
CA GLU A 209 24.96 -4.53 -23.87
C GLU A 209 25.81 -5.30 -24.89
N LYS A 210 26.92 -5.90 -24.44
CA LYS A 210 27.76 -6.76 -25.29
C LYS A 210 27.01 -7.99 -25.80
N ALA A 211 26.24 -8.66 -24.95
CA ALA A 211 25.47 -9.84 -25.34
C ALA A 211 24.41 -9.50 -26.40
N GLU A 212 23.68 -8.41 -26.23
CA GLU A 212 22.69 -7.95 -27.18
C GLU A 212 23.31 -7.52 -28.52
N GLY A 213 24.46 -6.83 -28.48
CA GLY A 213 25.23 -6.49 -29.67
C GLY A 213 25.60 -7.72 -30.50
N ASN A 214 26.11 -8.77 -29.85
CA ASN A 214 26.47 -10.03 -30.52
C ASN A 214 25.27 -10.72 -31.18
N ILE A 215 24.10 -10.70 -30.53
CA ILE A 215 22.86 -11.28 -31.07
C ILE A 215 22.45 -10.53 -32.34
N ILE A 216 22.47 -9.19 -32.30
CA ILE A 216 22.13 -8.34 -33.43
C ILE A 216 23.08 -8.59 -34.61
N GLU A 217 24.39 -8.61 -34.35
CA GLU A 217 25.40 -8.87 -35.38
C GLU A 217 25.21 -10.24 -36.04
N THR A 218 24.95 -11.28 -35.23
CA THR A 218 24.70 -12.65 -35.72
C THR A 218 23.46 -12.69 -36.62
N ALA A 219 22.36 -12.05 -36.21
CA ALA A 219 21.13 -11.99 -36.98
C ALA A 219 21.31 -11.23 -38.31
N GLN A 220 22.06 -10.13 -38.31
CA GLN A 220 22.38 -9.36 -39.53
C GLN A 220 23.22 -10.19 -40.51
N ASN A 221 24.23 -10.90 -40.02
CA ASN A 221 25.06 -11.78 -40.85
C ASN A 221 24.24 -12.91 -41.46
N ALA A 222 23.39 -13.57 -40.67
CA ALA A 222 22.50 -14.61 -41.18
C ALA A 222 21.57 -14.07 -42.27
N ARG A 223 21.02 -12.86 -42.11
CA ARG A 223 20.19 -12.22 -43.13
C ARG A 223 20.97 -11.98 -44.42
N LEU A 224 22.19 -11.45 -44.34
CA LEU A 224 23.04 -11.21 -45.51
C LEU A 224 23.36 -12.51 -46.27
N ASP A 225 23.64 -13.59 -45.55
CA ASP A 225 23.90 -14.88 -46.17
C ASP A 225 22.64 -15.46 -46.84
N LEU A 226 21.48 -15.32 -46.20
CA LEU A 226 20.19 -15.71 -46.80
C LEU A 226 19.86 -14.88 -48.04
N GLU A 227 20.09 -13.57 -48.02
CA GLU A 227 19.89 -12.68 -49.17
C GLU A 227 20.76 -13.11 -50.36
N ARG A 228 22.02 -13.51 -50.12
CA ARG A 228 22.89 -14.06 -51.19
C ARG A 228 22.31 -15.32 -51.79
N VAL A 229 21.80 -16.24 -50.97
CA VAL A 229 21.20 -17.50 -51.44
C VAL A 229 19.97 -17.22 -52.30
N VAL A 230 19.07 -16.35 -51.83
CA VAL A 230 17.84 -15.99 -52.55
C VAL A 230 18.13 -15.19 -53.83
N ALA A 231 19.26 -14.49 -53.89
CA ALA A 231 19.67 -13.74 -55.07
C ALA A 231 20.16 -14.62 -56.23
N LEU A 232 20.58 -15.87 -55.98
CA LEU A 232 21.11 -16.79 -57.00
C LEU A 232 20.06 -17.07 -58.09
N ASP A 233 20.47 -16.97 -59.36
CA ASP A 233 19.60 -17.26 -60.50
C ASP A 233 19.07 -18.70 -60.50
N SER A 234 19.87 -19.65 -60.00
CA SER A 234 19.47 -21.05 -59.81
C SER A 234 18.37 -21.24 -58.76
N PHE A 235 18.28 -20.35 -57.79
CA PHE A 235 17.20 -20.31 -56.80
C PHE A 235 15.95 -19.65 -57.39
N LYS A 236 16.12 -18.60 -58.22
CA LYS A 236 15.02 -17.86 -58.86
C LYS A 236 14.41 -18.56 -60.06
N GLN A 237 15.18 -19.35 -60.80
CA GLN A 237 14.74 -20.01 -62.02
C GLN A 237 15.26 -21.44 -62.12
N PRO A 238 14.41 -22.40 -62.53
CA PRO A 238 14.89 -23.75 -62.82
C PRO A 238 15.83 -23.73 -64.03
N PRO A 239 16.80 -24.64 -64.12
CA PRO A 239 17.78 -24.66 -65.21
C PRO A 239 17.13 -24.72 -66.59
N LYS A 240 17.71 -24.04 -67.60
CA LYS A 240 17.15 -23.90 -68.96
C LYS A 240 16.72 -25.22 -69.62
N ALA A 241 17.36 -26.33 -69.29
CA ALA A 241 17.00 -27.67 -69.76
C ALA A 241 15.62 -28.14 -69.25
N ALA A 242 15.21 -27.73 -68.05
CA ALA A 242 13.89 -28.00 -67.47
C ALA A 242 12.84 -26.98 -67.94
N GLN A 243 13.22 -25.71 -68.18
CA GLN A 243 12.30 -24.68 -68.70
C GLN A 243 11.73 -25.02 -70.09
N ARG A 244 12.52 -25.67 -70.96
CA ARG A 244 12.08 -26.12 -72.29
C ARG A 244 10.98 -27.18 -72.27
N ARG A 245 10.78 -27.90 -71.16
CA ARG A 245 9.70 -28.89 -71.01
C ARG A 245 8.37 -28.27 -70.54
N ILE A 246 8.39 -27.04 -70.05
CA ILE A 246 7.24 -26.40 -69.40
C ILE A 246 6.49 -25.43 -70.34
N ILE A 247 7.16 -24.88 -71.36
CA ILE A 247 6.52 -24.01 -72.36
C ILE A 247 6.15 -24.86 -73.60
N PRO A 248 4.87 -25.08 -73.93
CA PRO A 248 4.50 -25.76 -75.17
C PRO A 248 4.80 -24.86 -76.37
N ALA A 249 5.41 -25.43 -77.41
CA ALA A 249 5.68 -24.73 -78.67
C ALA A 249 4.36 -24.23 -79.30
N PRO A 250 4.33 -23.04 -79.93
CA PRO A 250 3.10 -22.50 -80.53
C PRO A 250 2.63 -23.42 -81.66
N ALA A 251 1.33 -23.75 -81.65
CA ALA A 251 0.69 -24.59 -82.64
C ALA A 251 0.82 -23.98 -84.04
N GLN A 252 1.43 -24.71 -84.97
CA GLN A 252 1.43 -24.35 -86.39
C GLN A 252 0.01 -24.49 -86.93
N MET A 253 -0.63 -23.37 -87.26
CA MET A 253 -1.84 -23.33 -88.09
C MET A 253 -1.49 -23.80 -89.50
N ASN A 254 -1.90 -25.02 -89.85
CA ASN A 254 -1.94 -25.45 -91.25
C ASN A 254 -3.13 -24.79 -91.93
N ALA A 255 -2.83 -23.98 -92.95
CA ALA A 255 -3.76 -23.69 -94.03
C ALA A 255 -3.78 -24.91 -94.98
N ALA A 256 -4.95 -25.47 -95.24
CA ALA A 256 -5.19 -26.31 -96.40
C ALA A 256 -6.69 -26.23 -96.77
N GLU A 257 -6.93 -25.85 -98.02
CA GLU A 257 -8.14 -26.08 -98.81
C GLU A 257 -8.56 -27.55 -98.84
#